data_AF-A0A6N6VQN1-F1
#
_entry.id   AF-A0A6N6VQN1-F1
#
_cell.length_a   1.000
_cell.length_b   1.000
_cell.length_c   1.000
_cell.angle_alpha   90.00
_cell.angle_beta   90.00
_cell.angle_gamma   90.00
#
_symmetry.space_group_name_H-M   'P 1'
#
loop_
_entity.id
_entity.type
_entity.pdbx_description
1 polymer ?
#
loop_
_entity_poly.entity_id
_entity_poly.type
_entity_poly.pdbx_seq_one_letter_code
_entity_poly.pdbx_strand_id
1 'polypeptide(L)'
;MLKKLFLLNLSFFLPSVAFANYCPSGERLIELREQRYSNNNVVAEKVSTYCGTLYRFSKVRFVYDGRNTLIMTYMGRRILNKQGALVFESLDTYPSYYQTVPGDQVPNDVE
;
A
#
# COMPACT_ATOMS: atom_id res chain seq x y z
N MET A 1 58.88 -16.04 -6.15
CA MET A 1 57.69 -16.91 -6.03
C MET A 1 56.63 -16.24 -5.14
N LEU A 2 55.97 -15.16 -5.62
CA LEU A 2 54.99 -14.41 -4.83
C LEU A 2 53.78 -13.98 -5.68
N LYS A 3 53.34 -14.86 -6.57
CA LYS A 3 52.16 -14.65 -7.43
C LYS A 3 51.36 -15.94 -7.40
N LYS A 4 50.49 -16.12 -6.41
CA LYS A 4 49.41 -17.14 -6.45
C LYS A 4 48.44 -17.13 -5.26
N LEU A 5 48.61 -16.28 -4.24
CA LEU A 5 47.74 -16.32 -3.05
C LEU A 5 46.67 -15.22 -2.95
N PHE A 6 46.53 -14.33 -3.95
CA PHE A 6 45.59 -13.20 -3.85
C PHE A 6 44.23 -13.44 -4.52
N LEU A 7 44.04 -14.59 -5.20
CA LEU A 7 42.83 -14.88 -5.97
C LEU A 7 41.82 -15.79 -5.26
N LEU A 8 42.17 -16.36 -4.09
CA LEU A 8 41.28 -17.29 -3.38
C LEU A 8 40.38 -16.63 -2.31
N ASN A 9 40.57 -15.35 -2.01
CA ASN A 9 39.79 -14.64 -0.98
C ASN A 9 38.68 -13.74 -1.55
N LEU A 10 38.51 -13.66 -2.87
CA LEU A 10 37.48 -12.79 -3.48
C LEU A 10 36.11 -13.46 -3.61
N SER A 11 36.03 -14.79 -3.52
CA SER A 11 34.79 -15.57 -3.72
C SER A 11 33.95 -15.75 -2.45
N PHE A 12 34.44 -15.36 -1.27
CA PHE A 12 33.74 -15.52 0.00
C PHE A 12 33.08 -14.23 0.55
N PHE A 13 33.22 -13.09 -0.13
CA PHE A 13 32.73 -11.80 0.38
C PHE A 13 31.48 -11.24 -0.30
N LEU A 14 30.86 -11.96 -1.24
CA LEU A 14 29.65 -11.47 -1.92
C LEU A 14 28.59 -12.57 -2.09
N PRO A 15 27.78 -12.84 -1.05
CA PRO A 15 26.38 -13.13 -1.31
C PRO A 15 25.43 -12.24 -0.49
N SER A 16 25.90 -11.25 0.28
CA SER A 16 25.04 -10.48 1.18
C SER A 16 24.17 -9.42 0.49
N VAL A 17 24.38 -9.12 -0.80
CA VAL A 17 23.65 -8.05 -1.50
C VAL A 17 22.46 -8.57 -2.33
N ALA A 18 22.34 -9.88 -2.55
CA ALA A 18 21.27 -10.46 -3.39
C ALA A 18 20.01 -10.91 -2.60
N PHE A 19 20.05 -10.89 -1.26
CA PHE A 19 18.92 -11.33 -0.42
C PHE A 19 17.90 -10.23 -0.09
N ALA A 20 18.07 -9.00 -0.58
CA ALA A 20 17.27 -7.87 -0.14
C ALA A 20 15.79 -7.89 -0.59
N ASN A 21 15.39 -8.80 -1.49
CA ASN A 21 14.07 -8.80 -2.12
C ASN A 21 13.43 -10.20 -2.24
N TYR A 22 13.71 -11.13 -1.32
CA TYR A 22 13.07 -12.44 -1.34
C TYR A 22 11.77 -12.44 -0.53
N CYS A 23 10.63 -12.60 -1.21
CA CYS A 23 9.37 -12.83 -0.54
C CYS A 23 9.17 -14.32 -0.23
N PRO A 24 8.52 -14.67 0.89
CA PRO A 24 8.11 -16.03 1.18
C PRO A 24 7.34 -16.66 0.01
N SER A 25 7.52 -17.97 -0.18
CA SER A 25 6.76 -18.73 -1.20
C SER A 25 5.25 -18.45 -1.09
N GLY A 26 4.64 -18.06 -2.21
CA GLY A 26 3.24 -17.66 -2.31
C GLY A 26 2.98 -16.15 -2.25
N GLU A 27 3.99 -15.34 -1.93
CA GLU A 27 3.89 -13.87 -1.88
C GLU A 27 4.63 -13.20 -3.04
N ARG A 28 4.26 -11.95 -3.33
CA ARG A 28 4.94 -11.11 -4.32
C ARG A 28 5.47 -9.85 -3.66
N LEU A 29 6.60 -9.35 -4.17
CA LEU A 29 7.10 -8.04 -3.78
C LEU A 29 6.22 -6.97 -4.41
N ILE A 30 5.59 -6.14 -3.58
CA ILE A 30 4.75 -5.03 -3.96
C ILE A 30 5.48 -3.74 -3.59
N GLU A 31 5.80 -2.93 -4.60
CA GLU A 31 6.33 -1.58 -4.41
C GLU A 31 5.18 -0.58 -4.38
N LEU A 32 5.05 0.15 -3.26
CA LEU A 32 4.12 1.25 -3.11
C LEU A 32 4.89 2.57 -3.17
N ARG A 33 4.50 3.41 -4.13
CA ARG A 33 5.05 4.75 -4.30
C ARG A 33 4.03 5.78 -3.84
N GLU A 34 4.37 6.51 -2.80
CA GLU A 34 3.59 7.65 -2.29
C GLU A 34 4.29 8.94 -2.70
N GLN A 35 3.59 9.79 -3.44
CA GLN A 35 4.10 11.09 -3.89
C GLN A 35 3.36 12.21 -3.17
N ARG A 36 4.11 13.17 -2.63
CA ARG A 36 3.58 14.44 -2.14
C ARG A 36 3.81 15.50 -3.19
N TYR A 37 2.77 16.25 -3.49
CA TYR A 37 2.80 17.32 -4.48
C TYR A 37 2.72 18.69 -3.81
N SER A 38 3.43 19.67 -4.35
CA SER A 38 3.28 21.09 -4.07
C SER A 38 3.36 21.86 -5.39
N ASN A 39 2.39 22.72 -5.67
CA ASN A 39 2.30 23.45 -6.94
C ASN A 39 2.46 22.54 -8.18
N ASN A 40 1.75 21.40 -8.20
CA ASN A 40 1.83 20.36 -9.24
C ASN A 40 3.19 19.69 -9.44
N ASN A 41 4.18 19.97 -8.58
CA ASN A 41 5.48 19.30 -8.61
C ASN A 41 5.58 18.27 -7.49
N VAL A 42 6.20 17.12 -7.76
CA VAL A 42 6.53 16.14 -6.73
C VAL A 42 7.62 16.73 -5.83
N VAL A 43 7.29 16.99 -4.56
CA VAL A 43 8.23 17.55 -3.58
C VAL A 43 8.81 16.49 -2.65
N ALA A 44 8.14 15.35 -2.52
CA ALA A 44 8.68 14.20 -1.80
C ALA A 44 8.11 12.91 -2.39
N GLU A 45 8.94 11.88 -2.43
CA GLU A 45 8.55 10.54 -2.80
C GLU A 45 8.99 9.57 -1.71
N LYS A 46 8.07 8.70 -1.29
CA LYS A 46 8.35 7.60 -0.39
C LYS A 46 8.03 6.30 -1.12
N VAL A 47 9.04 5.45 -1.24
CA VAL A 47 8.91 4.09 -1.77
C VAL A 47 8.93 3.12 -0.59
N SER A 48 7.91 2.29 -0.48
CA SER A 48 7.80 1.24 0.55
C SER A 48 7.55 -0.10 -0.14
N THR A 49 8.31 -1.13 0.24
CA THR A 49 8.19 -2.46 -0.33
C THR A 49 7.62 -3.44 0.69
N TYR A 50 6.67 -4.26 0.24
CA TYR A 50 5.98 -5.24 1.08
C TYR A 50 5.91 -6.59 0.36
N CYS A 51 6.00 -7.68 1.12
CA CYS A 51 5.67 -9.01 0.59
C CYS A 51 4.20 -9.33 0.89
N GLY A 52 3.43 -9.68 -0.14
CA GLY A 52 2.04 -10.09 0.02
C GLY A 52 1.24 -10.06 -1.26
N THR A 53 -0.08 -10.03 -1.09
CA THR A 53 -1.07 -9.87 -2.16
C THR A 53 -1.81 -8.56 -1.99
N LEU A 54 -1.83 -7.75 -3.05
CA LEU A 54 -2.52 -6.46 -3.08
C LEU A 54 -4.01 -6.66 -3.37
N TYR A 55 -4.86 -6.12 -2.51
CA TYR A 55 -6.31 -6.05 -2.69
C TYR A 55 -6.76 -4.59 -2.72
N ARG A 56 -7.74 -4.29 -3.56
CA ARG A 56 -8.45 -3.01 -3.58
C ARG A 56 -9.80 -3.18 -2.92
N PHE A 57 -10.22 -2.18 -2.15
CA PHE A 57 -11.53 -2.18 -1.49
C PHE A 57 -12.13 -0.77 -1.54
N SER A 58 -13.41 -0.67 -1.23
CA SER A 58 -14.10 0.59 -1.04
C SER A 58 -14.67 0.68 0.37
N LYS A 59 -14.69 1.89 0.93
CA LYS A 59 -15.35 2.19 2.20
C LYS A 59 -16.33 3.33 1.98
N VAL A 60 -17.58 3.15 2.42
CA VAL A 60 -18.61 4.18 2.31
C VAL A 60 -18.77 4.86 3.67
N ARG A 61 -18.94 6.18 3.68
CA ARG A 61 -19.30 6.97 4.86
C ARG A 61 -20.55 7.78 4.56
N PHE A 62 -21.36 7.97 5.59
CA PHE A 62 -22.60 8.73 5.54
C PHE A 62 -22.53 9.91 6.51
N VAL A 63 -23.02 11.08 6.11
CA VAL A 63 -23.14 12.27 6.97
C VAL A 63 -24.52 12.87 6.76
N TYR A 64 -25.32 12.94 7.81
CA TYR A 64 -26.65 13.53 7.78
C TYR A 64 -26.66 14.93 8.38
N ASP A 65 -27.24 15.90 7.67
CA ASP A 65 -27.28 17.32 8.08
C ASP A 65 -28.64 17.78 8.65
N GLY A 66 -29.60 16.87 8.79
CA GLY A 66 -30.98 17.18 9.21
C GLY A 66 -31.98 17.34 8.05
N ARG A 67 -31.52 17.34 6.80
CA ARG A 67 -32.37 17.37 5.60
C ARG A 67 -31.91 16.40 4.53
N ASN A 68 -30.61 16.26 4.34
CA ASN A 68 -29.99 15.42 3.33
C ASN A 68 -28.90 14.53 3.93
N THR A 69 -28.66 13.40 3.28
CA THR A 69 -27.53 12.52 3.55
C THR A 69 -26.47 12.70 2.47
N LEU A 70 -25.26 13.02 2.88
CA LEU A 70 -24.07 12.95 2.05
C LEU A 70 -23.48 11.54 2.12
N ILE A 71 -23.39 10.88 0.97
CA ILE A 71 -22.80 9.55 0.81
C ILE A 71 -21.44 9.73 0.16
N MET A 72 -20.38 9.29 0.83
CA MET A 72 -18.98 9.42 0.37
C MET A 72 -18.35 8.04 0.23
N THR A 73 -17.82 7.74 -0.95
CA THR A 73 -17.10 6.49 -1.21
C THR A 73 -15.61 6.76 -1.30
N TYR A 74 -14.84 6.07 -0.48
CA TYR A 74 -13.38 6.12 -0.44
C TYR A 74 -12.83 4.83 -1.02
N MET A 75 -11.84 4.92 -1.91
CA MET A 75 -11.09 3.75 -2.36
C MET A 75 -9.93 3.49 -1.40
N GLY A 76 -9.60 2.23 -1.21
CA GLY A 76 -8.52 1.79 -0.36
C GLY A 76 -7.76 0.62 -0.96
N ARG A 77 -6.60 0.36 -0.38
CA ARG A 77 -5.74 -0.76 -0.73
C ARG A 77 -5.25 -1.45 0.54
N ARG A 78 -5.21 -2.78 0.52
CA ARG A 78 -4.63 -3.58 1.59
C ARG A 78 -3.67 -4.59 1.02
N ILE A 79 -2.59 -4.87 1.74
CA ILE A 79 -1.65 -5.93 1.41
C ILE A 79 -1.74 -6.97 2.52
N LEU A 80 -2.05 -8.21 2.13
CA LEU A 80 -2.12 -9.35 3.05
C LEU A 80 -0.93 -10.29 2.80
N ASN A 81 -0.36 -10.85 3.86
CA ASN A 81 0.60 -11.94 3.73
C ASN A 81 -0.11 -13.25 3.35
N LYS A 82 0.64 -14.33 3.13
CA LYS A 82 0.07 -15.64 2.72
C LYS A 82 -0.85 -16.27 3.78
N GLN A 83 -0.74 -15.86 5.04
CA GLN A 83 -1.64 -16.29 6.12
C GLN A 83 -2.90 -15.41 6.23
N GLY A 84 -3.04 -14.40 5.37
CA GLY A 84 -4.17 -13.45 5.40
C GLY A 84 -4.02 -12.35 6.44
N ALA A 85 -2.87 -12.21 7.10
CA ALA A 85 -2.63 -11.11 8.04
C ALA A 85 -2.36 -9.79 7.30
N LEU A 86 -2.90 -8.70 7.84
CA LEU A 86 -2.72 -7.37 7.29
C LEU A 86 -1.28 -6.87 7.48
N VAL A 87 -0.62 -6.56 6.37
CA VAL A 87 0.75 -6.02 6.33
C VAL A 87 0.73 -4.50 6.13
N PHE A 88 -0.18 -4.03 5.30
CA PHE A 88 -0.34 -2.62 4.99
C PHE A 88 -1.80 -2.33 4.64
N GLU A 89 -2.32 -1.20 5.10
CA GLU A 89 -3.59 -0.63 4.66
C GLU A 89 -3.44 0.85 4.41
N SER A 90 -4.05 1.32 3.33
CA SER A 90 -4.21 2.74 3.05
C SER A 90 -5.61 2.98 2.50
N LEU A 91 -6.25 4.03 2.99
CA LEU A 91 -7.51 4.54 2.50
C LEU A 91 -7.24 5.94 1.93
N ASP A 92 -7.84 6.24 0.78
CA ASP A 92 -7.76 7.57 0.20
C ASP A 92 -8.33 8.60 1.18
N THR A 93 -7.67 9.76 1.27
CA THR A 93 -8.10 10.86 2.14
C THR A 93 -9.25 11.64 1.53
N TYR A 94 -9.37 11.62 0.20
CA TYR A 94 -10.46 12.25 -0.55
C TYR A 94 -11.41 11.18 -1.10
N PRO A 95 -12.72 11.44 -1.09
CA PRO A 95 -13.68 10.51 -1.66
C PRO A 95 -13.51 10.43 -3.18
N SER A 96 -13.56 9.21 -3.73
CA SER A 96 -13.55 8.98 -5.18
C SER A 96 -14.89 9.31 -5.82
N TYR A 97 -15.96 9.25 -5.03
CA TYR A 97 -17.32 9.60 -5.43
C TYR A 97 -18.09 10.14 -4.22
N TYR A 98 -18.93 11.15 -4.44
CA TYR A 98 -19.88 11.60 -3.45
C TYR A 98 -21.21 11.99 -4.09
N GLN A 99 -22.31 11.74 -3.38
CA GLN A 99 -23.64 12.15 -3.79
C GLN A 99 -24.46 12.59 -2.59
N THR A 100 -25.39 13.52 -2.82
CA THR A 100 -26.33 14.01 -1.81
C THR A 100 -27.72 13.49 -2.15
N VAL A 101 -28.37 12.85 -1.19
CA VAL A 101 -29.73 12.35 -1.31
C VAL A 101 -30.62 12.97 -0.24
N PRO A 102 -31.91 13.26 -0.53
CA PRO A 102 -32.82 13.82 0.45
C PRO A 102 -33.18 12.79 1.53
N GLY A 103 -33.37 13.27 2.76
CA GLY A 103 -33.70 12.46 3.92
C GLY A 103 -32.51 11.69 4.51
N ASP A 104 -32.78 10.94 5.56
CA ASP A 104 -31.85 9.97 6.15
C ASP A 104 -31.87 8.70 5.29
N GLN A 105 -30.73 8.36 4.67
CA GLN A 105 -30.58 7.22 3.76
C GLN A 105 -29.43 6.29 4.18
N VAL A 106 -29.09 6.27 5.47
CA VAL A 106 -28.05 5.37 6.00
C VAL A 106 -28.57 3.91 5.97
N PRO A 107 -27.87 2.96 5.31
CA PRO A 107 -28.27 1.56 5.35
C PRO A 107 -28.11 0.99 6.77
N ASN A 108 -29.06 0.17 7.21
CA ASN A 108 -29.13 -0.36 8.58
C ASN A 108 -28.01 -1.36 8.93
N ASP A 109 -27.22 -1.77 7.94
CA ASP A 109 -26.24 -2.86 7.96
C ASP A 109 -24.78 -2.39 7.89
N VAL A 110 -24.54 -1.08 7.97
CA VAL A 110 -23.20 -0.50 8.03
C VAL A 110 -22.82 -0.25 9.50
N GLU A 111 -22.32 -1.29 10.17
CA GLU A 111 -21.55 -1.17 11.44
C GLU A 111 -20.06 -0.92 11.18
#